data_AF-A0A3G6QVB6-F1
#
_entry.id   AF-A0A3G6QVB6-F1
#
_cell.length_a   1.000
_cell.length_b   1.000
_cell.length_c   1.000
_cell.angle_alpha   90.00
_cell.angle_beta   90.00
_cell.angle_gamma   90.00
#
_symmetry.space_group_name_H-M   'P 1'
#
loop_
_entity.id
_entity.type
_entity.pdbx_description
1 polymer ?
#
loop_
_entity_poly.entity_id
_entity_poly.type
_entity_poly.pdbx_seq_one_letter_code
_entity_poly.pdbx_strand_id
1 'polypeptide(L)' 'MNLKRAGVVLLGALAMTVVLFYIDINFYNDYDFTKDNVNEILFWSFIRGLVISMAVNIGNYYRSVQKK' A
#
# COMPACT_ATOMS: atom_id res chain seq x y z
N MET A 1 3.22 6.94 -18.79
CA MET A 1 3.81 6.97 -17.42
C MET A 1 5.29 6.60 -17.53
N ASN A 2 6.21 7.44 -17.07
CA ASN A 2 7.65 7.10 -17.08
C ASN A 2 7.91 5.91 -16.15
N LEU A 3 8.74 4.95 -16.57
CA LEU A 3 9.07 3.73 -15.80
C LEU A 3 9.56 4.05 -14.38
N LYS A 4 10.34 5.12 -14.23
CA LYS A 4 10.78 5.66 -12.93
C LYS A 4 9.62 6.01 -12.00
N ARG A 5 8.54 6.57 -12.55
CA ARG A 5 7.35 6.99 -11.79
C ARG A 5 6.52 5.80 -11.34
N ALA A 6 6.42 4.76 -12.16
CA ALA A 6 5.79 3.50 -11.78
C ALA A 6 6.60 2.77 -10.68
N GLY A 7 7.94 2.78 -10.78
CA GLY A 7 8.82 2.21 -9.77
C GLY A 7 8.69 2.87 -8.39
N VAL A 8 8.58 4.21 -8.34
CA VAL A 8 8.35 4.94 -7.08
C VAL A 8 6.99 4.58 -6.46
N VAL A 9 5.94 4.42 -7.27
CA VAL A 9 4.62 4.00 -6.77
C VAL A 9 4.68 2.59 -6.20
N LEU A 10 5.33 1.66 -6.89
CA LEU A 10 5.48 0.28 -6.42
C LEU A 10 6.32 0.20 -5.13
N LEU A 11 7.40 0.96 -5.03
CA LEU A 11 8.20 1.06 -3.80
C LEU A 11 7.38 1.60 -2.62
N GLY A 12 6.61 2.68 -2.85
CA GLY A 12 5.71 3.22 -1.83
C GLY A 12 4.62 2.22 -1.43
N ALA A 13 4.09 1.48 -2.40
CA ALA A 13 3.08 0.45 -2.15
C ALA A 13 3.63 -0.69 -1.29
N LEU A 14 4.83 -1.20 -1.61
CA LEU A 14 5.51 -2.26 -0.87
C LEU A 14 5.81 -1.83 0.58
N ALA A 15 6.31 -0.61 0.77
CA ALA A 15 6.55 -0.08 2.11
C ALA A 15 5.26 0.01 2.94
N MET A 16 4.17 0.51 2.35
CA MET A 16 2.86 0.60 3.02
C MET A 16 2.24 -0.76 3.27
N THR A 17 2.50 -1.74 2.41
CA THR A 17 2.00 -3.12 2.56
C THR A 17 2.48 -3.72 3.88
N VAL A 18 3.76 -3.57 4.22
CA VAL A 18 4.32 -4.11 5.48
C VAL A 18 3.66 -3.48 6.70
N VAL A 19 3.45 -2.16 6.67
CA VAL A 19 2.81 -1.43 7.78
C VAL A 19 1.36 -1.87 7.96
N LEU A 20 0.60 -1.91 6.87
CA LEU A 20 -0.81 -2.31 6.90
C LEU A 20 -0.97 -3.78 7.29
N PHE A 21 -0.11 -4.65 6.78
CA PHE A 21 -0.09 -6.06 7.14
C PHE A 21 0.19 -6.29 8.62
N TYR A 22 1.16 -5.54 9.18
CA TYR A 22 1.44 -5.60 10.61
C TYR A 22 0.23 -5.14 11.44
N ILE A 23 -0.42 -4.04 11.04
CA ILE A 23 -1.65 -3.57 11.69
C ILE A 23 -2.74 -4.64 11.62
N ASP A 24 -3.08 -5.10 10.41
CA ASP A 24 -4.17 -6.06 10.19
C ASP A 24 -3.92 -7.36 10.99
N ILE A 25 -2.70 -7.90 11.03
CA ILE A 25 -2.36 -9.07 11.85
C ILE A 25 -2.59 -8.82 13.35
N ASN A 26 -2.21 -7.66 13.87
CA ASN A 26 -2.38 -7.36 15.29
C ASN A 26 -3.85 -7.08 15.66
N PHE A 27 -4.69 -6.66 14.71
CA PHE A 27 -6.13 -6.50 14.90
C PHE A 27 -6.92 -7.80 14.71
N TYR A 28 -6.38 -8.79 13.99
CA TYR A 28 -6.93 -10.14 13.92
C TYR A 28 -6.66 -10.88 15.25
N ASN A 29 -7.56 -10.68 16.20
CA ASN A 29 -7.45 -11.18 17.58
C ASN A 29 -8.01 -12.60 17.80
N ASP A 30 -8.13 -13.42 16.76
CA ASP A 30 -8.74 -14.74 16.90
C ASP A 30 -7.75 -15.86 16.56
N TYR A 31 -7.77 -16.87 17.43
CA TYR A 31 -6.91 -18.06 17.51
C TYR A 31 -6.90 -18.94 16.23
N ASP A 32 -7.57 -18.53 15.15
CA ASP A 32 -7.68 -19.21 13.85
C ASP A 32 -6.85 -18.53 12.75
N PHE A 33 -5.54 -18.36 13.01
CA PHE A 33 -4.55 -17.94 12.02
C PHE A 33 -4.25 -19.10 11.04
N THR A 34 -5.13 -19.35 10.08
CA THR A 34 -4.87 -20.28 8.98
C THR A 34 -4.04 -19.60 7.88
N LYS A 35 -3.25 -20.39 7.13
CA LYS A 35 -2.39 -19.87 6.04
C LYS A 35 -3.18 -19.12 4.96
N ASP A 36 -4.43 -19.52 4.71
CA ASP A 36 -5.29 -18.87 3.72
C ASP A 36 -5.71 -17.47 4.18
N ASN A 37 -6.02 -17.30 5.48
CA ASN A 37 -6.33 -16.00 6.07
C ASN A 37 -5.13 -15.04 5.99
N VAL A 38 -3.91 -15.54 6.19
CA VAL A 38 -2.68 -14.71 6.10
C VAL A 38 -2.45 -14.21 4.68
N ASN A 39 -2.62 -15.07 3.68
CA ASN A 39 -2.45 -14.69 2.27
C ASN A 39 -3.50 -13.67 1.84
N GLU A 40 -4.74 -13.83 2.29
CA GLU A 40 -5.81 -12.87 2.03
C GLU A 40 -5.50 -11.50 2.67
N ILE A 41 -5.09 -11.48 3.94
CA ILE A 41 -4.71 -10.24 4.63
C ILE A 41 -3.52 -9.56 3.94
N LEU A 42 -2.51 -10.32 3.52
CA LEU A 42 -1.36 -9.80 2.79
C LEU A 42 -1.75 -9.20 1.44
N PHE A 43 -2.64 -9.88 0.70
CA PHE A 43 -3.15 -9.39 -0.57
C PHE A 43 -3.91 -8.07 -0.40
N TRP A 44 -4.83 -8.00 0.56
CA TRP A 44 -5.58 -6.77 0.82
C TRP A 44 -4.70 -5.63 1.34
N SER A 45 -3.70 -5.94 2.16
CA SER A 45 -2.68 -4.98 2.60
C SER A 45 -1.93 -4.39 1.41
N PHE A 46 -1.59 -5.23 0.43
CA PHE A 46 -0.91 -4.78 -0.80
C PHE A 46 -1.79 -3.88 -1.65
N ILE A 47 -3.05 -4.27 -1.88
CA ILE A 47 -4.01 -3.45 -2.65
C ILE A 47 -4.19 -2.08 -1.99
N ARG A 48 -4.38 -2.03 -0.66
CA ARG A 48 -4.49 -0.77 0.08
C ARG A 48 -3.22 0.07 -0.04
N GLY A 49 -2.04 -0.54 0.12
CA GLY A 49 -0.75 0.14 -0.03
C GLY A 49 -0.57 0.74 -1.43
N LEU A 50 -0.99 0.02 -2.47
CA LEU A 50 -0.95 0.47 -3.86
C LEU A 50 -1.87 1.67 -4.10
N VAL A 51 -3.12 1.61 -3.60
CA VAL A 51 -4.08 2.72 -3.70
C VAL A 51 -3.56 3.97 -3.00
N ILE A 52 -3.01 3.85 -1.78
CA ILE A 52 -2.43 4.97 -1.05
C ILE A 52 -1.26 5.58 -1.82
N SER A 53 -0.35 4.74 -2.32
CA SER A 53 0.82 5.20 -3.08
C SER A 53 0.43 5.93 -4.37
N MET A 54 -0.61 5.44 -5.07
CA MET A 54 -1.17 6.13 -6.24
C MET A 54 -1.79 7.47 -5.85
N ALA A 55 -2.60 7.52 -4.79
CA ALA A 55 -3.21 8.75 -4.31
C ALA A 55 -2.17 9.81 -3.94
N VAL A 56 -1.09 9.42 -3.26
CA VAL A 56 0.03 10.32 -2.91
C VAL A 56 0.75 10.82 -4.16
N ASN A 57 1.00 9.97 -5.15
CA ASN A 57 1.62 10.41 -6.41
C ASN A 57 0.75 11.41 -7.17
N ILE A 58 -0.57 11.16 -7.23
CA ILE A 58 -1.53 12.09 -7.84
C ILE A 58 -1.56 13.41 -7.06
N GLY A 59 -1.65 13.37 -5.73
CA GLY A 59 -1.64 14.57 -4.90
C GLY A 59 -0.35 15.39 -5.06
N ASN A 60 0.81 14.73 -5.08
CA ASN A 60 2.09 15.38 -5.31
C ASN A 60 2.18 16.00 -6.70
N TYR A 61 1.60 15.38 -7.72
CA TYR A 61 1.52 15.95 -9.06
C TYR A 61 0.74 17.26 -9.05
N TYR A 62 -0.48 17.27 -8.52
CA TYR A 62 -1.30 18.49 -8.46
C TYR A 62 -0.64 19.58 -7.61
N ARG A 63 -0.04 19.22 -6.48
CA ARG A 63 0.72 20.17 -5.66
C ARG A 63 1.91 20.78 -6.40
N SER A 64 2.59 20.01 -7.24
CA SER A 64 3.71 20.51 -8.06
C SER A 64 3.23 21.46 -9.16
N VAL A 65 2.05 21.21 -9.74
CA VAL A 65 1.44 22.04 -10.77
C VAL A 65 0.95 23.36 -10.18
N GLN A 66 0.34 23.36 -8.99
CA GLN A 66 -0.14 24.59 -8.33
C GLN A 66 0.96 25.52 -7.78
N LYS A 67 2.19 25.02 -7.63
CA LYS A 67 3.35 25.82 -7.19
C LYS A 67 4.11 26.51 -8.33
N LYS A 68 3.71 26.25 -9.57
CA LYS A 68 4.25 26.87 -10.79
C LYS A 68 3.39 28.04 -11.21
#